data_AF-A0A271LF62-F1
#
_entry.id   AF-A0A271LF62-F1
#
_cell.length_a   1.000
_cell.length_b   1.000
_cell.length_c   1.000
_cell.angle_alpha   90.00
_cell.angle_beta   90.00
_cell.angle_gamma   90.00
#
_symmetry.space_group_name_H-M   'P 1'
#
loop_
_entity.id
_entity.type
_entity.pdbx_description
1 polymer ?
#
loop_
_entity_poly.entity_id
_entity_poly.type
_entity_poly.pdbx_seq_one_letter_code
_entity_poly.pdbx_strand_id
1 'polypeptide(L)'
;MAQLGASTVAESQATRSRSDGDVIPKLIQIGSDPKCIKKVQAMAAKTMKAIGYKYPKKACAATLSHFLNEAGINVPVTTGAQNLADRLRVNRHWDRIKVGKQQPGDVGVCYSIANDVPGADHVYLVVERKDSDLMIIADNQAQGKTHTRYASGKGGKTPTEYFLRAPQASIFGEEPDEENDEDSWPDEDSNDLPEPFMDDGSPRLMDEDGSPRLID
;
A
#
# COMPACT_ATOMS: atom_id res chain seq x y z
N MET A 1 -10.06 20.03 -63.24
CA MET A 1 -8.66 19.84 -62.82
C MET A 1 -8.54 20.23 -61.35
N ALA A 2 -7.98 19.30 -60.55
CA ALA A 2 -7.42 19.43 -59.20
C ALA A 2 -8.30 19.97 -58.05
N GLN A 3 -8.91 19.03 -57.31
CA GLN A 3 -9.15 19.15 -55.87
C GLN A 3 -7.87 18.75 -55.13
N LEU A 4 -7.27 19.67 -54.36
CA LEU A 4 -6.17 19.37 -53.44
C LEU A 4 -6.77 19.02 -52.07
N GLY A 5 -6.67 17.75 -51.71
CA GLY A 5 -7.03 17.23 -50.40
C GLY A 5 -6.01 17.65 -49.35
N ALA A 6 -6.49 18.28 -48.28
CA ALA A 6 -5.73 18.45 -47.05
C ALA A 6 -5.75 17.14 -46.28
N SER A 7 -4.57 16.53 -46.15
CA SER A 7 -4.33 15.32 -45.37
C SER A 7 -4.31 15.67 -43.89
N THR A 8 -5.35 15.30 -43.15
CA THR A 8 -5.34 15.34 -41.68
C THR A 8 -4.56 14.14 -41.17
N VAL A 9 -3.35 14.40 -40.70
CA VAL A 9 -2.54 13.47 -39.92
C VAL A 9 -3.27 13.29 -38.58
N ALA A 10 -3.91 12.14 -38.38
CA ALA A 10 -4.47 11.76 -37.09
C ALA A 10 -3.30 11.34 -36.18
N GLU A 11 -2.89 12.24 -35.28
CA GLU A 11 -2.08 11.89 -34.12
C GLU A 11 -2.89 10.94 -33.23
N SER A 12 -2.56 9.65 -33.29
CA SER A 12 -3.03 8.67 -32.31
C SER A 12 -2.37 8.97 -30.97
N GLN A 13 -3.03 9.76 -30.13
CA GLN A 13 -2.69 9.84 -28.71
C GLN A 13 -3.01 8.49 -28.08
N ALA A 14 -2.00 7.64 -27.97
CA ALA A 14 -2.05 6.48 -27.09
C ALA A 14 -2.30 7.01 -25.67
N THR A 15 -3.50 6.75 -25.15
CA THR A 15 -3.86 7.01 -23.76
C THR A 15 -2.97 6.15 -22.87
N ARG A 16 -1.91 6.72 -22.30
CA ARG A 16 -1.15 6.05 -21.23
C ARG A 16 -2.11 5.81 -20.07
N SER A 17 -2.35 4.56 -19.70
CA SER A 17 -2.94 4.23 -18.41
C SER A 17 -2.00 4.76 -17.32
N ARG A 18 -2.51 5.57 -16.39
CA ARG A 18 -1.71 6.01 -15.24
C ARG A 18 -1.40 4.80 -14.35
N SER A 19 -0.12 4.60 -14.08
CA SER A 19 0.39 3.65 -13.10
C SER A 19 0.37 4.24 -11.69
N ASP A 20 0.52 3.40 -10.66
CA ASP A 20 0.75 3.88 -9.29
C ASP A 20 2.07 4.65 -9.18
N GLY A 21 3.08 4.27 -9.96
CA GLY A 21 4.36 4.94 -10.03
C GLY A 21 4.23 6.43 -10.36
N ASP A 22 3.25 6.80 -11.21
CA ASP A 22 3.03 8.18 -11.64
C ASP A 22 2.56 9.11 -10.49
N VAL A 23 1.99 8.54 -9.42
CA VAL A 23 1.48 9.30 -8.26
C VAL A 23 2.36 9.19 -7.02
N ILE A 24 3.47 8.44 -7.07
CA ILE A 24 4.44 8.35 -5.99
C ILE A 24 5.00 9.71 -5.53
N PRO A 25 5.34 10.67 -6.42
CA PRO A 25 5.79 11.99 -5.97
C PRO A 25 4.77 12.69 -5.07
N LYS A 26 3.48 12.54 -5.39
CA LYS A 26 2.38 13.09 -4.57
C LYS A 26 2.23 12.33 -3.25
N LEU A 27 2.38 11.00 -3.25
CA LEU A 27 2.39 10.20 -2.03
C LEU A 27 3.50 10.66 -1.07
N ILE A 28 4.71 10.87 -1.58
CA ILE A 28 5.85 11.39 -0.81
C ILE A 28 5.55 12.78 -0.29
N GLN A 29 4.96 13.67 -1.10
CA GLN A 29 4.57 15.02 -0.67
C GLN A 29 3.59 14.97 0.51
N ILE A 30 2.54 14.15 0.41
CA ILE A 30 1.54 13.96 1.49
C ILE A 30 2.22 13.37 2.74
N GLY A 31 3.11 12.40 2.56
CA GLY A 31 3.90 11.78 3.63
C GLY A 31 4.95 12.70 4.27
N SER A 32 5.31 13.80 3.60
CA SER A 32 6.31 14.77 4.09
C SER A 32 5.69 15.97 4.80
N ASP A 33 4.48 16.40 4.41
CA ASP A 33 3.84 17.59 4.96
C ASP A 33 3.13 17.29 6.30
N PRO A 34 3.52 17.92 7.43
CA PRO A 34 2.86 17.77 8.72
C PRO A 34 1.34 17.96 8.69
N LYS A 35 0.81 18.86 7.86
CA LYS A 35 -0.64 19.09 7.74
C LYS A 35 -1.34 17.91 7.07
N CYS A 36 -0.74 17.38 6.00
CA CYS A 36 -1.24 16.19 5.31
C CYS A 36 -1.17 14.95 6.19
N ILE A 37 -0.06 14.74 6.91
CA ILE A 37 0.08 13.63 7.87
C ILE A 37 -1.03 13.71 8.92
N LYS A 38 -1.27 14.89 9.53
CA LYS A 38 -2.36 15.07 10.50
C LYS A 38 -3.73 14.75 9.91
N LYS A 39 -4.00 15.20 8.68
CA LYS A 39 -5.25 14.92 7.97
C LYS A 39 -5.44 13.40 7.81
N VAL A 40 -4.44 12.71 7.27
CA VAL A 40 -4.46 11.25 7.04
C VAL A 40 -4.64 10.49 8.36
N GLN A 41 -3.87 10.84 9.39
CA GLN A 41 -3.99 10.21 10.71
C GLN A 41 -5.35 10.46 11.36
N ALA A 42 -5.97 11.62 11.16
CA ALA A 42 -7.33 11.90 11.61
C ALA A 42 -8.39 11.06 10.86
N MET A 43 -8.21 10.83 9.56
CA MET A 43 -9.08 9.91 8.80
C MET A 43 -8.94 8.48 9.29
N ALA A 44 -7.70 8.00 9.49
CA ALA A 44 -7.44 6.70 10.07
C ALA A 44 -8.05 6.57 11.47
N ALA A 45 -7.92 7.59 12.32
CA ALA A 45 -8.53 7.59 13.64
C ALA A 45 -10.06 7.47 13.60
N LYS A 46 -10.73 8.11 12.63
CA LYS A 46 -12.17 7.95 12.41
C LYS A 46 -12.51 6.53 11.96
N THR A 47 -11.77 5.96 11.01
CA THR A 47 -11.96 4.57 10.56
C THR A 47 -11.81 3.61 11.73
N MET A 48 -10.71 3.69 12.47
CA MET A 48 -10.46 2.79 13.61
C MET A 48 -11.55 2.92 14.68
N LYS A 49 -12.02 4.14 14.96
CA LYS A 49 -13.12 4.36 15.91
C LYS A 49 -14.42 3.70 15.45
N ALA A 50 -14.74 3.75 14.16
CA ALA A 50 -15.97 3.16 13.61
C ALA A 50 -16.03 1.64 13.76
N ILE A 51 -14.87 0.98 13.79
CA ILE A 51 -14.73 -0.48 13.98
C ILE A 51 -14.37 -0.87 15.43
N GLY A 52 -14.50 0.05 16.39
CA GLY A 52 -14.29 -0.24 17.82
C GLY A 52 -12.83 -0.20 18.32
N TYR A 53 -11.89 0.24 17.49
CA TYR A 53 -10.46 0.31 17.85
C TYR A 53 -10.02 1.73 18.24
N LYS A 54 -9.02 1.81 19.14
CA LYS A 54 -8.43 3.07 19.59
C LYS A 54 -7.11 3.37 18.87
N TYR A 55 -7.12 4.44 18.08
CA TYR A 55 -5.92 5.01 17.45
C TYR A 55 -4.91 5.53 18.50
N PRO A 56 -3.58 5.43 18.30
CA PRO A 56 -2.88 4.93 17.11
C PRO A 56 -2.61 3.42 17.09
N LYS A 57 -3.06 2.64 18.07
CA LYS A 57 -2.72 1.21 18.16
C LYS A 57 -3.36 0.44 17.01
N LYS A 58 -2.60 -0.50 16.42
CA LYS A 58 -3.05 -1.38 15.32
C LYS A 58 -3.62 -0.62 14.10
N ALA A 59 -3.13 0.60 13.85
CA ALA A 59 -3.67 1.48 12.81
C ALA A 59 -2.69 1.75 11.67
N CYS A 60 -1.58 1.01 11.57
CA CYS A 60 -0.54 1.20 10.56
C CYS A 60 -1.10 1.04 9.15
N ALA A 61 -1.76 -0.09 8.88
CA ALA A 61 -2.39 -0.36 7.59
C ALA A 61 -3.47 0.68 7.24
N ALA A 62 -4.37 1.00 8.18
CA ALA A 62 -5.46 1.95 7.91
C ALA A 62 -4.91 3.34 7.60
N THR A 63 -3.86 3.76 8.31
CA THR A 63 -3.17 5.02 8.05
C THR A 63 -2.51 5.02 6.68
N LEU A 64 -1.83 3.92 6.31
CA LEU A 64 -1.18 3.81 5.01
C LEU A 64 -2.18 3.74 3.85
N SER A 65 -3.30 3.02 3.99
CA SER A 65 -4.38 3.04 3.00
C SER A 65 -4.90 4.45 2.75
N HIS A 66 -5.02 5.28 3.80
CA HIS A 66 -5.43 6.68 3.63
C HIS A 66 -4.36 7.53 2.94
N PHE A 67 -3.06 7.30 3.20
CA PHE A 67 -1.98 7.95 2.43
C PHE A 67 -2.07 7.62 0.94
N LEU A 68 -2.25 6.33 0.62
CA LEU A 68 -2.36 5.83 -0.76
C LEU A 68 -3.56 6.45 -1.47
N ASN A 69 -4.75 6.41 -0.85
CA ASN A 69 -5.96 6.99 -1.43
C ASN A 69 -5.86 8.50 -1.66
N GLU A 70 -5.26 9.26 -0.72
CA GLU A 70 -5.04 10.70 -0.91
C GLU A 70 -4.07 11.00 -2.06
N ALA A 71 -3.09 10.12 -2.30
CA ALA A 71 -2.21 10.21 -3.45
C ALA A 71 -2.94 9.91 -4.77
N GLY A 72 -4.01 9.11 -4.74
CA GLY A 72 -4.78 8.64 -5.89
C GLY A 72 -4.54 7.16 -6.21
N ILE A 73 -3.88 6.43 -5.31
CA ILE A 73 -3.72 4.98 -5.36
C ILE A 73 -4.93 4.38 -4.65
N ASN A 74 -5.94 4.00 -5.43
CA ASN A 74 -7.21 3.52 -4.89
C ASN A 74 -7.04 2.12 -4.30
N VAL A 75 -6.97 2.05 -2.98
CA VAL A 75 -6.94 0.80 -2.21
C VAL A 75 -8.00 0.85 -1.13
N PRO A 76 -8.74 -0.25 -0.87
CA PRO A 76 -9.69 -0.24 0.23
C PRO A 76 -8.96 -0.01 1.57
N VAL A 77 -9.62 0.70 2.49
CA VAL A 77 -9.02 0.98 3.79
C VAL A 77 -8.89 -0.32 4.58
N THR A 78 -7.65 -0.73 4.84
CA THR A 78 -7.32 -2.06 5.36
C THR A 78 -6.75 -1.93 6.78
N THR A 79 -7.10 -2.81 7.70
CA THR A 79 -6.66 -2.74 9.10
C THR A 79 -5.48 -3.68 9.42
N GLY A 80 -5.31 -4.75 8.64
CA GLY A 80 -4.19 -5.68 8.71
C GLY A 80 -3.00 -5.24 7.84
N ALA A 81 -1.80 -5.25 8.41
CA ALA A 81 -0.55 -4.95 7.70
C ALA A 81 -0.28 -5.97 6.58
N GLN A 82 -0.50 -7.26 6.84
CA GLN A 82 -0.39 -8.33 5.86
C GLN A 82 -1.37 -8.15 4.70
N ASN A 83 -2.68 -8.00 4.99
CA ASN A 83 -3.71 -7.79 3.97
C ASN A 83 -3.41 -6.57 3.08
N LEU A 84 -2.88 -5.48 3.65
CA LEU A 84 -2.50 -4.32 2.83
C LEU A 84 -1.28 -4.61 1.95
N ALA A 85 -0.27 -5.31 2.48
CA ALA A 85 0.90 -5.72 1.70
C ALA A 85 0.50 -6.65 0.54
N ASP A 86 -0.39 -7.60 0.79
CA ASP A 86 -0.89 -8.51 -0.25
C ASP A 86 -1.72 -7.77 -1.29
N ARG A 87 -2.59 -6.83 -0.89
CA ARG A 87 -3.33 -6.00 -1.85
C ARG A 87 -2.40 -5.17 -2.74
N LEU A 88 -1.34 -4.61 -2.18
CA LEU A 88 -0.34 -3.87 -2.95
C LEU A 88 0.42 -4.79 -3.91
N ARG A 89 0.84 -5.97 -3.46
CA ARG A 89 1.60 -6.92 -4.28
C ARG A 89 0.75 -7.60 -5.35
N VAL A 90 -0.38 -8.18 -4.96
CA VAL A 90 -1.21 -9.06 -5.79
C VAL A 90 -2.15 -8.24 -6.68
N ASN A 91 -2.89 -7.28 -6.11
CA ASN A 91 -3.93 -6.55 -6.84
C ASN A 91 -3.40 -5.26 -7.51
N ARG A 92 -2.35 -4.65 -6.96
CA ARG A 92 -1.72 -3.43 -7.51
C ARG A 92 -0.41 -3.71 -8.24
N HIS A 93 0.07 -4.96 -8.23
CA HIS A 93 1.31 -5.37 -8.88
C HIS A 93 2.54 -4.57 -8.43
N TRP A 94 2.63 -4.27 -7.13
CA TRP A 94 3.82 -3.65 -6.56
C TRP A 94 4.94 -4.67 -6.40
N ASP A 95 6.13 -4.29 -6.83
CA ASP A 95 7.31 -5.14 -6.82
C ASP A 95 7.86 -5.30 -5.41
N ARG A 96 8.29 -6.52 -5.07
CA ARG A 96 9.03 -6.78 -3.84
C ARG A 96 10.49 -6.37 -4.01
N ILE A 97 10.93 -5.44 -3.17
CA ILE A 97 12.28 -4.89 -3.17
C ILE A 97 13.04 -5.36 -1.93
N LYS A 98 14.27 -5.85 -2.14
CA LYS A 98 15.17 -6.30 -1.07
C LYS A 98 15.57 -5.14 -0.16
N VAL A 99 15.73 -5.44 1.14
CA VAL A 99 16.27 -4.49 2.12
C VAL A 99 17.64 -3.97 1.66
N GLY A 100 17.89 -2.67 1.83
CA GLY A 100 19.07 -1.99 1.31
C GLY A 100 18.87 -1.34 -0.06
N LYS A 101 17.78 -1.66 -0.77
CA LYS A 101 17.42 -1.08 -2.07
C LYS A 101 16.19 -0.16 -2.01
N GLN A 102 15.71 0.17 -0.81
CA GLN A 102 14.58 1.06 -0.62
C GLN A 102 14.78 2.43 -1.28
N GLN A 103 13.70 3.10 -1.60
CA GLN A 103 13.65 4.45 -2.16
C GLN A 103 12.47 5.22 -1.54
N PRO A 104 12.47 6.57 -1.60
CA PRO A 104 11.29 7.35 -1.30
C PRO A 104 10.07 6.86 -2.10
N GLY A 105 8.94 6.72 -1.44
CA GLY A 105 7.70 6.18 -2.02
C GLY A 105 7.49 4.69 -1.80
N ASP A 106 8.53 3.94 -1.43
CA ASP A 106 8.38 2.52 -1.10
C ASP A 106 7.59 2.34 0.20
N VAL A 107 6.88 1.21 0.29
CA VAL A 107 6.23 0.77 1.51
C VAL A 107 7.09 -0.29 2.19
N GLY A 108 7.53 -0.03 3.42
CA GLY A 108 8.23 -1.04 4.21
C GLY A 108 7.26 -1.98 4.90
N VAL A 109 7.53 -3.28 4.83
CA VAL A 109 6.77 -4.35 5.48
C VAL A 109 7.65 -5.01 6.54
N CYS A 110 7.24 -4.92 7.80
CA CYS A 110 7.88 -5.62 8.92
C CYS A 110 7.17 -6.93 9.17
N TYR A 111 7.94 -7.94 9.56
CA TYR A 111 7.44 -9.27 9.86
C TYR A 111 7.75 -9.65 11.30
N SER A 112 6.76 -10.16 12.02
CA SER A 112 6.94 -10.62 13.39
C SER A 112 6.26 -11.96 13.58
N ILE A 113 6.87 -12.79 14.43
CA ILE A 113 6.31 -14.08 14.90
C ILE A 113 5.75 -13.90 16.32
N ALA A 114 5.50 -12.66 16.75
CA ALA A 114 5.02 -12.39 18.09
C ALA A 114 3.60 -12.96 18.29
N ASN A 115 3.43 -13.74 19.36
CA ASN A 115 2.18 -14.44 19.73
C ASN A 115 1.84 -15.65 18.84
N ASP A 116 2.84 -16.35 18.30
CA ASP A 116 2.68 -17.60 17.52
C ASP A 116 1.80 -17.49 16.27
N VAL A 117 1.56 -16.27 15.78
CA VAL A 117 0.89 -16.00 14.51
C VAL A 117 1.90 -15.33 13.57
N PRO A 118 2.44 -16.06 12.58
CA PRO A 118 3.32 -15.49 11.56
C PRO A 118 2.57 -14.43 10.72
N GLY A 119 3.17 -13.26 10.52
CA GLY A 119 2.62 -12.27 9.59
C GLY A 119 3.24 -10.88 9.69
N ALA A 120 2.92 -10.02 8.72
CA ALA A 120 3.33 -8.63 8.78
C ALA A 120 2.67 -7.92 9.97
N ASP A 121 3.49 -7.36 10.86
CA ASP A 121 3.04 -6.70 12.10
C ASP A 121 2.96 -5.17 11.95
N HIS A 122 3.71 -4.61 11.01
CA HIS A 122 3.80 -3.18 10.79
C HIS A 122 4.10 -2.85 9.33
N VAL A 123 3.45 -1.80 8.83
CA VAL A 123 3.70 -1.21 7.51
C VAL A 123 3.87 0.30 7.62
N TYR A 124 4.70 0.88 6.77
CA TYR A 124 4.97 2.31 6.79
C TYR A 124 5.42 2.83 5.41
N LEU A 125 5.26 4.13 5.19
CA LEU A 125 5.73 4.81 3.97
C LEU A 125 7.15 5.34 4.16
N VAL A 126 8.05 5.01 3.23
CA VAL A 126 9.37 5.64 3.14
C VAL A 126 9.23 7.00 2.49
N VAL A 127 9.62 8.04 3.21
CA VAL A 127 9.55 9.43 2.74
C VAL A 127 10.92 9.90 2.26
N GLU A 128 11.98 9.48 2.95
CA GLU A 128 13.35 9.77 2.58
C GLU A 128 14.24 8.57 2.89
N ARG A 129 15.19 8.28 1.99
CA ARG A 129 16.28 7.33 2.25
C ARG A 129 17.53 8.11 2.63
N LYS A 130 18.16 7.76 3.76
CA LYS A 130 19.49 8.30 4.14
C LYS A 130 20.61 7.37 3.69
N ASP A 131 20.48 6.07 3.91
CA ASP A 131 21.41 5.05 3.45
C ASP A 131 20.70 3.69 3.23
N SER A 132 21.42 2.56 3.24
CA SER A 132 20.82 1.22 3.07
C SER A 132 20.03 0.72 4.28
N ASP A 133 20.14 1.35 5.45
CA ASP A 133 19.44 0.98 6.68
C ASP A 133 18.55 2.13 7.19
N LEU A 134 19.10 3.34 7.25
CA LEU A 134 18.47 4.53 7.81
C LEU A 134 17.52 5.22 6.81
N MET A 135 16.32 5.53 7.29
CA MET A 135 15.26 6.19 6.52
C MET A 135 14.41 7.12 7.40
N ILE A 136 13.73 8.06 6.75
CA ILE A 136 12.66 8.87 7.33
C ILE A 136 11.33 8.34 6.80
N ILE A 137 10.40 8.08 7.71
CA ILE A 137 9.14 7.41 7.40
C ILE A 137 7.93 8.19 7.92
N ALA A 138 6.78 7.92 7.32
CA ALA A 138 5.47 8.33 7.81
C ALA A 138 4.62 7.08 8.14
N ASP A 139 4.01 7.08 9.32
CA ASP A 139 3.11 6.02 9.78
C ASP A 139 2.11 6.55 10.85
N ASN A 140 1.49 5.65 11.60
CA ASN A 140 0.56 5.95 12.69
C ASN A 140 1.23 6.34 14.04
N GLN A 141 2.52 6.08 14.23
CA GLN A 141 3.17 6.21 15.54
C GLN A 141 3.51 7.67 15.88
N ALA A 142 3.94 8.45 14.88
CA ALA A 142 4.39 9.82 15.08
C ALA A 142 3.33 10.84 14.64
N GLN A 143 2.60 11.41 15.60
CA GLN A 143 1.48 12.31 15.30
C GLN A 143 1.92 13.58 14.57
N GLY A 144 1.40 13.76 13.37
CA GLY A 144 1.61 14.91 12.50
C GLY A 144 3.05 15.15 12.07
N LYS A 145 3.91 14.12 12.11
CA LYS A 145 5.33 14.25 11.76
C LYS A 145 5.88 12.95 11.21
N THR A 146 6.94 13.06 10.43
CA THR A 146 7.79 11.92 10.09
C THR A 146 8.70 11.56 11.26
N HIS A 147 9.30 10.38 11.22
CA HIS A 147 10.33 9.99 12.17
C HIS A 147 11.32 9.02 11.54
N THR A 148 12.45 8.84 12.23
CA THR A 148 13.51 7.94 11.80
C THR A 148 13.14 6.48 12.01
N ARG A 149 13.47 5.63 11.03
CA ARG A 149 13.44 4.17 11.15
C ARG A 149 14.68 3.54 10.54
N TYR A 150 15.07 2.40 11.09
CA TYR A 150 16.13 1.54 10.57
C TYR A 150 15.48 0.26 10.01
N ALA A 151 15.86 -0.14 8.80
CA ALA A 151 15.38 -1.38 8.19
C ALA A 151 15.80 -2.61 9.00
N SER A 152 16.97 -2.55 9.63
CA SER A 152 17.51 -3.58 10.51
C SER A 152 16.73 -3.76 11.83
N GLY A 153 15.79 -2.88 12.16
CA GLY A 153 15.10 -2.90 13.46
C GLY A 153 15.94 -2.35 14.62
N LYS A 154 17.12 -1.76 14.34
CA LYS A 154 17.98 -1.13 15.33
C LYS A 154 17.19 -0.17 16.23
N GLY A 155 17.39 -0.30 17.55
CA GLY A 155 16.63 0.45 18.56
C GLY A 155 15.38 -0.27 19.06
N GLY A 156 15.27 -1.59 18.88
CA GLY A 156 14.20 -2.42 19.45
C GLY A 156 12.88 -2.38 18.66
N LYS A 157 12.95 -2.13 17.35
CA LYS A 157 11.81 -2.17 16.44
C LYS A 157 11.83 -3.47 15.65
N THR A 158 10.66 -3.94 15.21
CA THR A 158 10.58 -5.07 14.28
C THR A 158 11.36 -4.73 13.00
N PRO A 159 12.30 -5.59 12.57
CA PRO A 159 13.01 -5.43 11.31
C PRO A 159 12.06 -5.40 10.12
N THR A 160 12.48 -4.74 9.06
CA THR A 160 11.81 -4.75 7.76
C THR A 160 12.24 -5.99 7.01
N GLU A 161 11.27 -6.76 6.53
CA GLU A 161 11.53 -7.98 5.77
C GLU A 161 11.73 -7.66 4.28
N TYR A 162 10.89 -6.77 3.75
CA TYR A 162 10.98 -6.28 2.38
C TYR A 162 10.31 -4.92 2.22
N PHE A 163 10.51 -4.33 1.04
CA PHE A 163 9.83 -3.13 0.61
C PHE A 163 8.92 -3.46 -0.57
N LEU A 164 7.85 -2.70 -0.76
CA LEU A 164 6.98 -2.74 -1.93
C LEU A 164 7.16 -1.45 -2.72
N ARG A 165 7.31 -1.57 -4.03
CA ARG A 165 7.47 -0.44 -4.94
C ARG A 165 6.38 -0.43 -6.00
N ALA A 166 5.77 0.74 -6.19
CA ALA A 166 4.77 0.93 -7.23
C ALA A 166 5.36 0.71 -8.62
N PRO A 167 4.64 -0.01 -9.51
CA PRO A 167 5.05 -0.18 -10.88
C PRO A 167 5.05 1.18 -11.59
N GLN A 168 6.06 1.43 -12.40
CA GLN A 168 6.09 2.61 -13.28
C GLN A 168 5.23 2.34 -14.52
N ALA A 169 4.72 3.40 -15.15
CA ALA A 169 4.02 3.27 -16.42
C ALA A 169 5.02 2.73 -17.45
N SER A 170 4.90 1.46 -17.82
CA SER A 170 5.63 0.93 -18.96
C SER A 170 5.09 1.61 -20.22
N ILE A 171 5.99 2.25 -20.95
CA ILE A 171 5.73 2.53 -22.35
C ILE A 171 6.17 1.23 -23.06
N PHE A 172 5.28 0.66 -23.87
CA PHE A 172 5.49 -0.42 -24.85
C PHE A 172 4.94 -1.81 -24.51
N GLY A 173 4.28 -2.38 -25.53
CA GLY A 173 3.94 -3.79 -25.62
C GLY A 173 5.19 -4.63 -25.87
N GLU A 174 5.95 -4.84 -24.81
CA GLU A 174 6.84 -5.98 -24.70
C GLU A 174 6.14 -6.99 -23.78
N GLU A 175 5.94 -8.19 -24.34
CA GLU A 175 5.46 -9.33 -23.58
C GLU A 175 6.42 -9.60 -22.42
N PRO A 176 5.91 -9.93 -21.22
CA PRO A 176 6.78 -10.16 -20.08
C PRO A 176 7.61 -11.43 -20.33
N ASP A 177 8.93 -11.30 -20.27
CA ASP A 177 9.84 -12.42 -20.11
C ASP A 177 9.47 -13.15 -18.80
N GLU A 178 8.94 -14.34 -18.94
CA GLU A 178 8.69 -15.30 -17.86
C GLU A 178 10.03 -15.76 -17.27
N GLU A 179 10.60 -15.00 -16.33
CA GLU A 179 11.58 -15.54 -15.38
C GLU A 179 10.86 -16.04 -14.12
N ASN A 180 10.80 -17.37 -14.09
CA ASN A 180 10.31 -18.29 -13.09
C ASN A 180 10.86 -18.00 -11.67
N ASP A 181 10.04 -17.41 -10.79
CA ASP A 181 10.22 -17.46 -9.33
C ASP A 181 9.26 -18.50 -8.74
N GLU A 182 9.66 -19.75 -8.91
CA GLU A 182 9.07 -20.94 -8.31
C GLU A 182 9.47 -21.00 -6.82
N ASP A 183 8.80 -20.22 -5.98
CA ASP A 183 8.77 -20.43 -4.53
C ASP A 183 7.31 -20.28 -4.05
N SER A 184 6.51 -21.33 -4.32
CA SER A 184 5.23 -21.55 -3.65
C SER A 184 5.48 -21.76 -2.16
N TRP A 185 5.29 -20.70 -1.38
CA TRP A 185 5.12 -20.84 0.06
C TRP A 185 3.69 -21.34 0.33
N PRO A 186 3.51 -22.37 1.17
CA PRO A 186 2.18 -22.84 1.55
C PRO A 186 1.39 -21.72 2.24
N ASP A 187 0.10 -21.68 1.93
CA ASP A 187 -0.91 -20.79 2.47
C ASP A 187 -1.05 -20.94 3.99
N GLU A 188 -0.27 -20.17 4.75
CA GLU A 188 -0.55 -20.01 6.19
C GLU A 188 -1.75 -19.10 6.40
N ASP A 189 -2.89 -19.78 6.32
CA ASP A 189 -4.22 -19.55 6.87
C ASP A 189 -4.40 -18.33 7.81
N SER A 190 -5.18 -17.35 7.32
CA SER A 190 -5.84 -16.32 8.13
C SER A 190 -7.37 -16.33 7.93
N ASN A 191 -7.97 -17.52 7.69
CA ASN A 191 -9.38 -17.78 7.38
C ASN A 191 -10.38 -17.29 8.44
N ASP A 192 -9.93 -16.89 9.64
CA ASP A 192 -10.80 -16.61 10.79
C ASP A 192 -10.96 -15.13 11.15
N LEU A 193 -10.43 -14.19 10.36
CA LEU A 193 -10.74 -12.77 10.54
C LEU A 193 -11.92 -12.34 9.68
N PRO A 194 -13.05 -11.90 10.26
CA PRO A 194 -14.15 -11.40 9.47
C PRO A 194 -13.74 -10.10 8.77
N GLU A 195 -13.55 -10.17 7.44
CA GLU A 195 -13.43 -8.98 6.61
C GLU A 195 -14.78 -8.23 6.62
N PRO A 196 -14.84 -7.00 7.16
CA PRO A 196 -16.10 -6.25 7.28
C PRO A 196 -16.59 -5.69 5.95
N PHE A 197 -15.76 -5.77 4.90
CA PHE A 197 -16.05 -5.26 3.57
C PHE A 197 -15.72 -6.33 2.53
N MET A 198 -16.52 -6.40 1.48
CA MET A 198 -16.23 -7.19 0.28
C MET A 198 -15.16 -6.48 -0.57
N ASP A 199 -14.59 -7.18 -1.56
CA ASP A 199 -13.59 -6.63 -2.50
C ASP A 199 -14.11 -5.43 -3.32
N ASP A 200 -15.42 -5.25 -3.42
CA ASP A 200 -16.07 -4.10 -4.06
C ASP A 200 -16.27 -2.90 -3.11
N GLY A 201 -15.83 -3.01 -1.85
CA GLY A 201 -15.96 -1.98 -0.83
C GLY A 201 -17.35 -1.87 -0.20
N SER A 202 -18.28 -2.76 -0.53
CA SER A 202 -19.58 -2.85 0.15
C SER A 202 -19.43 -3.46 1.55
N PRO A 203 -20.25 -3.03 2.54
CA PRO A 203 -20.27 -3.67 3.84
C PRO A 203 -20.78 -5.10 3.73
N ARG A 204 -20.09 -6.04 4.37
CA ARG A 204 -20.56 -7.42 4.46
C ARG A 204 -21.78 -7.44 5.40
N LEU A 205 -22.95 -7.81 4.87
CA LEU A 205 -24.14 -7.98 5.69
C LEU A 205 -23.96 -9.23 6.56
N MET A 206 -23.89 -9.03 7.88
CA MET A 206 -23.85 -10.11 8.86
C MET A 206 -25.24 -10.29 9.48
N ASP A 207 -25.62 -11.54 9.72
CA ASP A 207 -26.74 -11.87 10.58
C ASP A 207 -26.41 -11.57 12.06
N GLU A 208 -27.43 -11.56 12.93
CA GLU A 208 -27.27 -11.20 14.36
C GLU A 208 -26.33 -12.16 15.13
N ASP A 209 -26.02 -13.32 14.55
CA ASP A 209 -25.10 -14.34 15.07
C ASP A 209 -23.65 -14.18 14.55
N GLY A 210 -23.38 -13.19 13.68
CA GLY A 210 -22.08 -12.95 13.08
C GLY A 210 -21.79 -13.76 11.81
N SER A 211 -22.77 -14.52 11.31
CA SER A 211 -22.64 -15.31 10.08
C SER A 211 -22.80 -14.43 8.81
N PRO A 212 -22.09 -14.72 7.71
CA PRO A 212 -22.31 -14.02 6.43
C PRO A 212 -23.69 -14.34 5.87
N ARG A 213 -24.51 -13.32 5.61
CA ARG A 213 -25.85 -13.50 5.04
C ARG A 213 -25.74 -13.84 3.56
N LEU A 214 -26.17 -15.03 3.16
CA LEU A 214 -26.27 -15.42 1.74
C LEU A 214 -27.46 -14.69 1.09
N ILE A 215 -27.19 -14.01 -0.03
CA ILE A 215 -28.21 -13.34 -0.84
C ILE A 215 -28.60 -14.34 -1.93
N ASP A 216 -29.86 -14.79 -1.93
CA ASP A 216 -30.44 -15.63 -3.01
C ASP A 216 -30.53 -14.87 -4.35
#